data_AF-A0A4C1Y6A7-F1
#
_entry.id   AF-A0A4C1Y6A7-F1
#
_cell.length_a   1.000
_cell.length_b   1.000
_cell.length_c   1.000
_cell.angle_alpha   90.00
_cell.angle_beta   90.00
_cell.angle_gamma   90.00
#
_symmetry.space_group_name_H-M   'P 1'
#
loop_
_entity.id
_entity.type
_entity.pdbx_description
1 polymer ?
#
loop_
_entity_poly.entity_id
_entity_poly.type
_entity_poly.pdbx_seq_one_letter_code
_entity_poly.pdbx_strand_id
1 'polypeptide(L)'
;MSDNEENSDRSPTLTPPRKLPKKGGWTRKKEGNTLSQHRVQNFRQQWLKDPTFKDWLLPDTNDVTKAKCAYCPGTSMVAELSNLKTHASTKKHLGNQPGSSGKT
;
A
#
# COMPACT_ATOMS: atom_id res chain seq x y z
N MET A 1 23.90 -49.25 -20.37
CA MET A 1 23.45 -48.22 -19.42
C MET A 1 23.29 -46.95 -20.23
N SER A 2 22.07 -46.46 -20.27
CA SER A 2 21.64 -45.23 -20.93
C SER A 2 22.18 -44.01 -20.19
N ASP A 3 22.46 -42.93 -20.94
CA ASP A 3 22.35 -41.49 -20.61
C ASP A 3 22.96 -40.78 -21.85
N ASN A 4 22.24 -40.23 -22.84
CA ASN A 4 21.27 -39.12 -22.77
C ASN A 4 21.87 -37.97 -21.92
N GLU A 5 22.29 -36.82 -22.43
CA GLU A 5 21.49 -35.86 -23.18
C GLU A 5 22.41 -34.75 -23.74
N GLU A 6 22.32 -34.55 -25.06
CA GLU A 6 22.29 -33.27 -25.77
C GLU A 6 22.74 -31.99 -25.02
N ASN A 7 23.99 -31.55 -25.23
CA ASN A 7 24.34 -30.12 -25.10
C ASN A 7 24.37 -29.49 -26.49
N SER A 8 23.21 -29.50 -27.15
CA SER A 8 22.92 -28.56 -28.24
C SER A 8 22.57 -27.21 -27.63
N ASP A 9 22.93 -26.17 -28.36
CA ASP A 9 22.49 -24.79 -28.17
C ASP A 9 23.30 -23.93 -27.18
N ARG A 10 24.37 -23.33 -27.71
CA ARG A 10 24.71 -21.92 -27.43
C ARG A 10 25.46 -21.33 -28.61
N SER A 11 24.75 -21.22 -29.73
CA SER A 11 25.13 -20.29 -30.79
C SER A 11 25.24 -18.88 -30.20
N PRO A 12 26.36 -18.16 -30.35
CA PRO A 12 26.42 -16.75 -30.00
C PRO A 12 25.62 -15.97 -31.04
N THR A 13 24.35 -15.69 -30.77
CA THR A 13 23.53 -14.83 -31.63
C THR A 13 24.17 -13.44 -31.67
N LEU A 14 24.83 -13.12 -32.79
CA LEU A 14 25.25 -11.78 -33.15
C LEU A 14 24.01 -10.91 -33.40
N THR A 15 23.36 -10.44 -32.34
CA THR A 15 22.33 -9.41 -32.47
C THR A 15 23.02 -8.07 -32.79
N PRO A 16 22.69 -7.39 -33.90
CA PRO A 16 23.26 -6.08 -34.19
C PRO A 16 22.85 -5.06 -33.12
N PRO A 17 23.73 -4.10 -32.76
CA PRO A 17 23.40 -3.12 -31.73
C PRO A 17 22.24 -2.23 -32.21
N ARG A 18 21.09 -2.33 -31.54
CA ARG A 18 20.01 -1.34 -31.71
C ARG A 18 20.58 0.03 -31.34
N LYS A 19 20.70 0.91 -32.33
CA LYS A 19 20.96 2.33 -32.09
C LYS A 19 19.77 2.89 -31.29
N LEU A 20 20.00 3.25 -30.04
CA LEU A 20 19.04 4.01 -29.24
C LEU A 20 18.81 5.38 -29.91
N PRO A 21 17.59 5.74 -30.33
CA PRO A 21 17.33 7.10 -30.77
C PRO A 21 17.51 8.07 -29.60
N LYS A 22 18.18 9.19 -29.89
CA LYS A 22 18.51 10.25 -28.94
C LYS A 22 17.24 10.86 -28.34
N LYS A 23 17.31 11.12 -27.03
CA LYS A 23 16.31 11.77 -26.17
C LYS A 23 15.74 13.04 -26.80
N GLY A 24 14.64 12.91 -27.53
CA GLY A 24 13.68 13.97 -27.80
C GLY A 24 12.51 13.81 -26.82
N GLY A 25 12.23 14.86 -26.04
CA GLY A 25 11.38 14.80 -24.86
C GLY A 25 10.01 14.17 -25.09
N TRP A 26 9.66 13.17 -24.28
CA TRP A 26 8.26 12.86 -24.02
C TRP A 26 7.66 14.04 -23.26
N THR A 27 7.04 14.97 -23.98
CA THR A 27 6.01 15.81 -23.39
C THR A 27 4.86 14.89 -23.03
N ARG A 28 4.79 14.49 -21.75
CA ARG A 28 3.62 13.78 -21.22
C ARG A 28 2.43 14.71 -21.40
N LYS A 29 1.60 14.45 -22.42
CA LYS A 29 0.30 15.09 -22.56
C LYS A 29 -0.44 14.89 -21.25
N LYS A 30 -0.87 15.99 -20.66
CA LYS A 30 -1.69 16.03 -19.45
C LYS A 30 -3.12 15.74 -19.89
N GLU A 31 -3.37 14.50 -20.31
CA GLU A 31 -4.70 14.04 -20.66
C GLU A 31 -5.56 13.99 -19.40
N GLY A 32 -6.75 14.56 -19.56
CA GLY A 32 -7.58 15.07 -18.48
C GLY A 32 -7.94 14.05 -17.42
N ASN A 33 -8.12 14.61 -16.22
CA ASN A 33 -8.81 14.08 -15.06
C ASN A 33 -9.83 12.97 -15.37
N THR A 34 -9.37 11.74 -15.55
CA THR A 34 -10.19 10.59 -15.23
C THR A 34 -10.26 10.62 -13.72
N LEU A 35 -11.35 11.21 -13.21
CA LEU A 35 -11.76 11.06 -11.82
C LEU A 35 -11.85 9.56 -11.59
N SER A 36 -10.75 8.95 -11.15
CA SER A 36 -10.73 7.66 -10.52
C SER A 36 -11.66 7.84 -9.33
N GLN A 37 -12.94 7.51 -9.53
CA GLN A 37 -13.94 7.51 -8.49
C GLN A 37 -13.36 6.63 -7.39
N HIS A 38 -12.78 7.28 -6.38
CA HIS A 38 -12.22 6.60 -5.23
C HIS A 38 -13.40 5.89 -4.60
N ARG A 39 -13.49 4.57 -4.86
CA ARG A 39 -14.57 3.76 -4.34
C ARG A 39 -14.44 3.77 -2.83
N VAL A 40 -15.32 4.53 -2.19
CA VAL A 40 -15.41 4.63 -0.75
C VAL A 40 -15.48 3.21 -0.17
N GLN A 41 -14.52 2.86 0.68
CA GLN A 41 -14.50 1.57 1.34
C GLN A 41 -15.33 1.64 2.63
N ASN A 42 -16.17 0.64 2.82
CA ASN A 42 -16.86 0.43 4.09
C ASN A 42 -15.90 -0.16 5.12
N PHE A 43 -16.17 0.11 6.39
CA PHE A 43 -15.47 -0.47 7.52
C PHE A 43 -15.56 -2.00 7.48
N ARG A 44 -14.41 -2.67 7.50
CA ARG A 44 -14.35 -4.12 7.50
C ARG A 44 -14.22 -4.62 8.94
N GLN A 45 -15.19 -5.42 9.39
CA GLN A 45 -15.13 -6.06 10.72
C GLN A 45 -13.88 -6.93 10.92
N GLN A 46 -13.24 -7.39 9.83
CA GLN A 46 -11.96 -8.09 9.89
C GLN A 46 -10.86 -7.27 10.59
N TRP A 47 -10.90 -5.93 10.52
CA TRP A 47 -9.91 -5.09 11.22
C TRP A 47 -10.02 -5.16 12.74
N LEU A 48 -11.21 -5.48 13.28
CA LEU A 48 -11.40 -5.73 14.71
C LEU A 48 -10.87 -7.09 15.17
N LYS A 49 -10.55 -7.98 14.23
CA LYS A 49 -9.92 -9.27 14.51
C LYS A 49 -8.40 -9.20 14.37
N ASP A 50 -7.90 -8.25 13.59
CA ASP A 50 -6.47 -8.07 13.34
C ASP A 50 -5.79 -7.48 14.58
N PRO A 51 -4.78 -8.16 15.16
CA PRO A 51 -4.05 -7.66 16.33
C PRO A 51 -3.32 -6.34 16.10
N THR A 52 -3.14 -5.91 14.86
CA THR A 52 -2.50 -4.63 14.54
C THR A 52 -3.44 -3.44 14.76
N PHE A 53 -4.75 -3.67 14.61
CA PHE A 53 -5.74 -2.60 14.60
C PHE A 53 -6.76 -2.72 15.73
N LYS A 54 -7.14 -3.94 16.13
CA LYS A 54 -8.22 -4.20 17.09
C LYS A 54 -8.09 -3.45 18.42
N ASP A 55 -6.86 -3.19 18.87
CA ASP A 55 -6.58 -2.61 20.18
C ASP A 55 -6.97 -1.12 20.24
N TRP A 56 -6.95 -0.43 19.11
CA TRP A 56 -7.26 1.00 19.04
C TRP A 56 -8.36 1.37 18.06
N LEU A 57 -8.66 0.50 17.10
CA LEU A 57 -9.62 0.78 16.05
C LEU A 57 -11.04 0.49 16.53
N LEU A 58 -11.90 1.49 16.39
CA LEU A 58 -13.32 1.40 16.71
C LEU A 58 -14.15 1.77 15.47
N PRO A 59 -15.22 1.04 15.14
CA PRO A 59 -16.15 1.46 14.09
C PRO A 59 -16.91 2.71 14.54
N ASP A 60 -17.24 3.61 13.60
CA ASP A 60 -18.19 4.68 13.91
C ASP A 60 -19.63 4.16 13.86
N THR A 61 -20.46 4.56 14.83
CA THR A 61 -21.89 4.20 14.87
C THR A 61 -22.73 5.03 13.91
N ASN A 62 -22.23 6.21 13.50
CA ASN A 62 -22.94 7.12 12.60
C ASN A 62 -22.58 6.84 11.14
N ASP A 63 -21.31 6.54 10.87
CA ASP A 63 -20.77 6.40 9.52
C ASP A 63 -20.07 5.04 9.33
N VAL A 64 -20.66 4.16 8.52
CA VAL A 64 -20.08 2.84 8.20
C VAL A 64 -18.77 2.91 7.43
N THR A 65 -18.41 4.08 6.88
CA THR A 65 -17.17 4.31 6.11
C THR A 65 -16.08 4.97 6.96
N LYS A 66 -16.38 5.31 8.22
CA LYS A 66 -15.43 5.93 9.14
C LYS A 66 -15.08 4.99 10.29
N ALA A 67 -13.90 5.22 10.82
CA ALA A 67 -13.42 4.57 12.02
C ALA A 67 -12.91 5.64 12.99
N LYS A 68 -13.05 5.35 14.27
CA LYS A 68 -12.51 6.12 15.39
C LYS A 68 -11.29 5.42 15.95
N CYS A 69 -10.40 6.20 16.53
CA CYS A 69 -9.27 5.69 17.28
C CYS A 69 -9.51 5.87 18.77
N ALA A 70 -9.41 4.80 19.54
CA ALA A 70 -9.51 4.81 21.00
C ALA A 70 -8.35 5.59 21.64
N TYR A 71 -7.14 5.50 21.06
CA TYR A 71 -5.94 6.15 21.59
C TYR A 71 -5.85 7.63 21.21
N CYS A 72 -6.40 8.01 20.04
CA CYS A 72 -6.40 9.39 19.56
C CYS A 72 -7.79 10.03 19.78
N PRO A 73 -8.04 10.68 20.92
CA PRO A 73 -9.32 11.32 21.18
C PRO A 73 -9.65 12.35 20.09
N GLY A 74 -10.91 12.34 19.65
CA GLY A 74 -11.44 13.24 18.63
C GLY A 74 -10.93 12.97 17.21
N THR A 75 -10.25 11.84 16.94
CA THR A 75 -9.78 11.50 15.60
C THR A 75 -10.68 10.47 14.93
N SER A 76 -11.46 10.93 13.95
CA SER A 76 -12.18 10.08 12.99
C SER A 76 -11.39 10.03 11.68
N MET A 77 -11.20 8.83 11.14
CA MET A 77 -10.56 8.62 9.84
C MET A 77 -11.45 7.79 8.94
N VAL A 78 -11.14 7.78 7.65
CA VAL A 78 -11.78 6.84 6.73
C VAL A 78 -11.32 5.44 7.08
N ALA A 79 -12.29 4.54 7.15
CA ALA A 79 -12.10 3.13 7.41
C ALA A 79 -11.50 2.47 6.15
N GLU A 80 -10.26 2.82 5.83
CA GLU A 80 -9.49 2.31 4.69
C GLU A 80 -8.13 1.83 5.19
N LEU A 81 -7.68 0.67 4.72
CA LEU A 81 -6.43 0.06 5.20
C LEU A 81 -5.23 1.01 5.12
N SER A 82 -5.10 1.77 4.04
CA SER A 82 -4.04 2.76 3.87
C SER A 82 -4.11 3.85 4.95
N ASN A 83 -5.31 4.38 5.21
CA ASN A 83 -5.55 5.39 6.24
C ASN A 83 -5.28 4.85 7.66
N LEU A 84 -5.67 3.60 7.93
CA LEU A 84 -5.40 2.96 9.21
C LEU A 84 -3.90 2.78 9.45
N LYS A 85 -3.16 2.33 8.44
CA LYS A 85 -1.70 2.17 8.50
C LYS A 85 -0.97 3.49 8.66
N THR A 86 -1.34 4.51 7.88
CA THR A 86 -0.74 5.84 8.03
C THR A 86 -1.07 6.45 9.38
N HIS A 87 -2.29 6.29 9.88
CA HIS A 87 -2.69 6.73 11.22
C HIS A 87 -1.84 6.09 12.32
N ALA A 88 -1.68 4.76 12.29
CA ALA A 88 -0.85 4.03 13.26
C ALA A 88 0.59 4.55 13.31
N SER A 89 1.08 5.09 12.18
CA SER A 89 2.43 5.66 12.05
C SER A 89 2.53 7.11 12.51
N THR A 90 1.42 7.78 12.82
CA THR A 90 1.43 9.20 13.19
C THR A 90 2.01 9.41 14.59
N LYS A 91 2.74 10.52 14.78
CA LYS A 91 3.29 10.91 16.09
C LYS A 91 2.23 10.97 17.19
N LYS A 92 1.01 11.43 16.86
CA LYS A 92 -0.11 11.48 17.80
C LYS A 92 -0.51 10.08 18.27
N HIS A 93 -0.60 9.13 17.34
CA HIS A 93 -0.90 7.75 17.66
C HIS A 93 0.22 7.12 18.48
N LEU A 94 1.46 7.24 18.02
CA LEU A 94 2.64 6.69 18.71
C LEU A 94 2.80 7.24 20.13
N GLY A 95 2.50 8.51 20.39
CA GLY A 95 2.58 9.10 21.73
C GLY A 95 1.46 8.66 22.68
N ASN A 96 0.32 8.24 22.14
CA ASN A 96 -0.85 7.82 22.93
C ASN A 96 -1.01 6.28 22.99
N GLN A 97 -0.25 5.53 22.20
CA GLN A 97 -0.37 4.07 22.15
C GLN A 97 0.17 3.46 23.46
N PRO A 98 -0.62 2.64 24.18
CA PRO A 98 -0.11 1.88 25.31
C PRO A 98 0.97 0.91 24.79
N GLY A 99 2.20 1.07 25.27
CA GLY A 99 3.36 0.25 24.87
C GLY A 99 4.41 0.96 24.03
N SER A 100 4.25 2.24 23.69
CA SER A 100 5.34 3.08 23.15
C SER A 100 6.34 3.48 24.26
N SER A 101 6.79 2.51 25.06
CA SER A 101 7.94 2.69 25.93
C SER A 101 9.15 2.90 25.02
N GLY A 102 9.75 4.08 25.12
CA GLY A 102 10.81 4.55 24.24
C GLY A 102 11.84 3.46 23.92
N LYS A 103 11.98 3.17 22.63
CA LYS A 103 13.18 2.50 22.12
C LYS A 103 14.24 3.60 22.02
N THR A 104 15.00 3.75 23.10
CA THR A 104 16.25 4.50 23.18
C THR A 104 17.24 4.05 22.12
#